data_AF-A0A3S2V5I9-F1
#
_entry.id   AF-A0A3S2V5I9-F1
#
_cell.length_a   1.000
_cell.length_b   1.000
_cell.length_c   1.000
_cell.angle_alpha   90.00
_cell.angle_beta   90.00
_cell.angle_gamma   90.00
#
_symmetry.space_group_name_H-M   'P 1'
#
loop_
_entity.id
_entity.type
_entity.pdbx_description
1 polymer ?
#
loop_
_entity_poly.entity_id
_entity_poly.type
_entity_poly.pdbx_seq_one_letter_code
_entity_poly.pdbx_strand_id
1 'polypeptide(L)'
;MTTAQPPAHDHPTPQTRETTEAPMTVTQWENELRLLFAEVLGMPDVDADDSFFDLGGHSLLASKLTRRVQEAFGVKVPVRRIYQVPTPATLAAYLHAA
;
A
#
# COMPACT_ATOMS: atom_id res chain seq x y z
N MET A 1 7.90 23.66 46.78
CA MET A 1 6.52 23.19 46.51
C MET A 1 6.42 23.05 44.99
N THR A 2 6.93 21.97 44.39
CA THR A 2 6.16 20.76 43.97
C THR A 2 4.70 21.09 43.66
N THR A 3 4.24 20.97 42.42
CA THR A 3 4.01 19.65 41.82
C THR A 3 4.75 19.42 40.50
N ALA A 4 5.42 18.28 40.44
CA ALA A 4 5.74 17.57 39.21
C ALA A 4 4.57 16.63 38.88
N GLN A 5 4.24 16.49 37.59
CA GLN A 5 3.67 15.27 37.03
C GLN A 5 4.24 15.08 35.60
N PRO A 6 4.80 13.90 35.25
CA PRO A 6 5.57 13.65 34.02
C PRO A 6 4.66 13.07 32.89
N PRO A 7 5.22 12.69 31.70
CA PRO A 7 4.59 12.82 30.38
C PRO A 7 3.81 11.59 29.92
N ALA A 8 2.91 11.77 28.94
CA ALA A 8 2.33 10.68 28.16
C ALA A 8 1.88 11.18 26.77
N HIS A 9 2.83 11.37 25.86
CA HIS A 9 2.53 10.92 24.49
C HIS A 9 3.03 9.49 24.44
N ASP A 10 2.04 8.60 24.46
CA ASP A 10 2.16 7.17 24.21
C ASP A 10 2.87 7.00 22.87
N HIS A 11 4.19 6.86 22.91
CA HIS A 11 4.89 6.15 21.87
C HIS A 11 4.41 4.71 22.00
N PRO A 12 3.73 4.12 21.01
CA PRO A 12 3.75 2.68 20.93
C PRO A 12 5.21 2.30 20.64
N THR A 13 5.93 1.91 21.68
CA THR A 13 7.07 0.99 21.54
C THR A 13 6.52 -0.43 21.50
N PRO A 14 6.38 -1.06 20.32
CA PRO A 14 6.54 -2.49 20.23
C PRO A 14 8.05 -2.76 20.08
N GLN A 15 8.73 -2.91 21.21
CA GLN A 15 10.04 -3.55 21.26
C GLN A 15 9.83 -5.05 21.44
N THR A 16 9.69 -5.79 20.33
CA THR A 16 10.04 -7.22 20.27
C THR A 16 10.63 -7.50 18.90
N ARG A 17 11.95 -7.70 18.87
CA ARG A 17 12.63 -8.33 17.75
C ARG A 17 12.30 -9.81 17.78
N GLU A 18 11.18 -10.19 17.20
CA GLU A 18 11.02 -11.54 16.68
C GLU A 18 11.67 -11.53 15.29
N THR A 19 12.85 -12.13 15.19
CA THR A 19 13.36 -12.65 13.91
C THR A 19 12.52 -13.87 13.55
N THR A 20 11.25 -13.62 13.27
CA THR A 20 10.35 -14.43 12.49
C THR A 20 10.10 -13.55 11.29
N GLU A 21 10.35 -14.00 10.07
CA GLU A 21 10.07 -13.23 8.86
C GLU A 21 8.57 -12.90 8.84
N ALA A 22 8.20 -11.77 9.45
CA ALA A 22 6.82 -11.39 9.65
C ALA A 22 6.23 -11.12 8.27
N PRO A 23 5.06 -11.70 7.94
CA PRO A 23 4.43 -11.44 6.65
C PRO A 23 4.23 -9.94 6.48
N MET A 24 4.44 -9.45 5.26
CA MET A 24 4.28 -8.02 4.96
C MET A 24 2.90 -7.55 5.38
N THR A 25 2.84 -6.51 6.22
CA THR A 25 1.58 -5.93 6.70
C THR A 25 0.83 -5.23 5.56
N VAL A 26 -0.50 -5.10 5.66
CA VAL A 26 -1.33 -4.37 4.67
C VAL A 26 -0.77 -2.98 4.36
N THR A 27 -0.28 -2.25 5.37
CA THR A 27 0.32 -0.92 5.20
C THR A 27 1.61 -0.95 4.38
N GLN A 28 2.42 -2.01 4.48
CA GLN A 28 3.62 -2.15 3.64
C GLN A 28 3.25 -2.42 2.18
N TRP A 29 2.27 -3.29 1.92
CA TRP A 29 1.72 -3.50 0.58
C TRP A 29 1.15 -2.21 -0.01
N GLU A 30 0.38 -1.47 0.77
CA GLU A 30 -0.20 -0.19 0.34
C GLU A 30 0.87 0.82 -0.06
N ASN A 31 1.92 1.01 0.74
CA ASN A 31 2.99 1.95 0.42
C ASN A 31 3.71 1.58 -0.88
N GLU A 32 4.05 0.32 -1.07
CA GLU A 32 4.65 -0.15 -2.31
C GLU A 32 3.69 0.01 -3.51
N LEU A 33 2.40 -0.25 -3.33
CA LEU A 33 1.40 -0.02 -4.37
C LEU A 33 1.24 1.46 -4.72
N ARG A 34 1.30 2.38 -3.76
CA ARG A 34 1.28 3.83 -4.02
C ARG A 34 2.44 4.23 -4.93
N LEU A 35 3.63 3.69 -4.69
CA LEU A 35 4.81 3.91 -5.55
C LEU A 35 4.59 3.37 -6.96
N LEU A 36 4.10 2.13 -7.09
CA LEU A 36 3.82 1.53 -8.40
C LEU A 36 2.73 2.29 -9.17
N PHE A 37 1.72 2.80 -8.49
CA PHE A 37 0.67 3.63 -9.09
C PHE A 37 1.27 4.94 -9.60
N ALA A 38 2.05 5.63 -8.77
CA ALA A 38 2.72 6.87 -9.13
C ALA A 38 3.65 6.68 -10.34
N GLU A 39 4.45 5.62 -10.36
CA GLU A 39 5.32 5.26 -11.49
C GLU A 39 4.54 5.01 -12.78
N VAL A 40 3.44 4.26 -12.71
CA VAL A 40 2.64 3.88 -13.89
C VAL A 40 1.85 5.08 -14.43
N LEU A 41 1.35 5.94 -13.54
CA LEU A 41 0.61 7.16 -13.89
C LEU A 41 1.54 8.31 -14.27
N GLY A 42 2.83 8.23 -13.94
CA GLY A 42 3.80 9.31 -14.19
C GLY A 42 3.62 10.49 -13.24
N MET A 43 3.19 10.22 -12.01
CA MET A 43 2.91 11.22 -10.98
C MET A 43 3.98 11.17 -9.87
N PRO A 44 4.18 12.27 -9.12
CA PRO A 44 5.16 12.31 -8.04
C PRO A 44 4.77 11.43 -6.84
N ASP A 45 3.48 11.37 -6.51
CA ASP A 45 2.92 10.58 -5.42
C ASP A 45 1.42 10.31 -5.69
N VAL A 46 0.87 9.29 -5.04
CA VAL A 46 -0.53 8.86 -5.13
C VAL A 46 -1.02 8.58 -3.71
N ASP A 47 -2.20 9.07 -3.33
CA ASP A 47 -2.80 8.76 -2.04
C ASP A 47 -3.35 7.32 -1.97
N ALA A 48 -3.47 6.79 -0.76
CA ALA A 48 -3.90 5.40 -0.54
C ALA A 48 -5.34 5.13 -1.03
N ASP A 49 -6.21 6.14 -0.98
CA ASP A 49 -7.61 6.06 -1.41
C ASP A 49 -7.82 6.60 -2.84
N ASP A 50 -6.75 7.04 -3.49
CA ASP A 50 -6.85 7.65 -4.81
C ASP A 50 -7.11 6.60 -5.88
N SER A 51 -8.16 6.80 -6.66
CA SER A 51 -8.57 5.84 -7.67
C SER A 51 -7.67 5.96 -8.89
N PHE A 52 -7.08 4.84 -9.29
CA PHE A 52 -6.24 4.73 -10.49
C PHE A 52 -6.89 5.36 -11.72
N PHE A 53 -8.20 5.18 -11.89
CA PHE A 53 -8.94 5.71 -13.05
C PHE A 53 -9.30 7.19 -12.92
N ASP A 54 -9.45 7.72 -11.71
CA ASP A 54 -9.69 9.15 -11.47
C ASP A 54 -8.42 9.96 -11.78
N LEU A 55 -7.26 9.38 -11.44
CA LEU A 55 -5.93 9.90 -11.75
C LEU A 55 -5.51 9.76 -13.23
N GLY A 56 -6.44 9.38 -14.12
CA GLY A 56 -6.19 9.24 -15.56
C GLY A 56 -5.68 7.87 -16.02
N GLY A 57 -5.71 6.87 -15.13
CA GLY A 57 -5.39 5.49 -15.45
C GLY A 57 -6.38 4.88 -16.45
N HIS A 58 -5.86 4.06 -17.38
CA HIS A 58 -6.66 3.40 -18.41
C HIS A 58 -6.17 1.96 -18.66
N SER A 59 -6.86 1.19 -19.50
CA SER A 59 -6.63 -0.25 -19.68
C SER A 59 -5.17 -0.65 -19.97
N LEU A 60 -4.43 0.16 -20.72
CA LEU A 60 -3.01 -0.09 -21.00
C LEU A 60 -2.16 0.14 -19.74
N LEU A 61 -2.40 1.23 -19.00
CA LEU A 61 -1.71 1.50 -17.74
C LEU A 61 -2.08 0.45 -16.68
N ALA A 62 -3.35 0.04 -16.60
CA ALA A 62 -3.78 -1.04 -15.72
C ALA A 62 -3.06 -2.36 -16.04
N SER A 63 -2.85 -2.67 -17.32
CA SER A 63 -2.08 -3.85 -17.73
C SER A 63 -0.59 -3.74 -17.41
N LYS A 64 -0.03 -2.52 -17.43
CA LYS A 64 1.35 -2.27 -16.96
C LYS A 64 1.44 -2.42 -15.45
N LEU A 65 0.47 -1.88 -14.71
CA LEU A 65 0.38 -1.98 -13.26
C LEU A 65 0.31 -3.44 -12.80
N THR A 66 -0.53 -4.28 -13.42
CA THR A 66 -0.62 -5.70 -13.05
C THR A 66 0.69 -6.45 -13.29
N ARG A 67 1.45 -6.12 -14.34
CA ARG A 67 2.81 -6.64 -14.53
C ARG A 67 3.75 -6.18 -13.43
N ARG A 68 3.77 -4.88 -13.11
CA ARG A 68 4.64 -4.33 -12.05
C ARG A 68 4.34 -4.94 -10.69
N VAL A 69 3.06 -5.11 -10.35
CA VAL A 69 2.63 -5.80 -9.13
C VAL A 69 3.11 -7.25 -9.13
N GLN A 70 3.00 -7.95 -10.26
CA GLN A 70 3.53 -9.32 -10.37
C GLN A 70 5.05 -9.37 -10.21
N GLU A 71 5.79 -8.39 -10.74
CA GLU A 71 7.24 -8.31 -10.62
C GLU A 71 7.70 -7.96 -9.19
N ALA A 72 7.00 -7.03 -8.52
CA ALA A 72 7.32 -6.58 -7.18
C ALA A 72 6.95 -7.60 -6.09
N PHE A 73 5.77 -8.22 -6.21
CA PHE A 73 5.21 -9.06 -5.15
C PHE A 73 5.12 -10.55 -5.52
N GLY A 74 5.40 -10.92 -6.77
CA GLY A 74 5.23 -12.29 -7.25
C GLY A 74 3.76 -12.71 -7.46
N VAL A 75 2.79 -11.82 -7.24
CA VAL A 75 1.36 -12.14 -7.30
C VAL A 75 0.72 -11.66 -8.61
N LYS A 76 -0.01 -12.56 -9.27
CA LYS A 76 -0.76 -12.21 -10.49
C LYS A 76 -2.09 -11.55 -10.14
N VAL A 77 -2.24 -10.29 -10.51
CA VAL A 77 -3.51 -9.57 -10.40
C VAL A 77 -4.18 -9.48 -11.78
N PRO A 78 -5.38 -10.04 -11.97
CA PRO A 78 -6.10 -9.85 -13.22
C PRO A 78 -6.58 -8.41 -13.32
N VAL A 79 -6.55 -7.82 -14.52
CA VAL A 79 -6.96 -6.43 -14.77
C VAL A 79 -8.37 -6.13 -14.24
N ARG A 80 -9.28 -7.11 -14.29
CA ARG A 80 -10.63 -6.99 -13.71
C ARG A 80 -10.63 -6.66 -12.21
N ARG A 81 -9.60 -7.05 -11.44
CA ARG A 81 -9.48 -6.67 -10.02
C ARG A 81 -9.10 -5.20 -9.88
N ILE A 82 -8.26 -4.65 -10.75
CA ILE A 82 -7.96 -3.20 -10.76
C ILE A 82 -9.25 -2.38 -10.90
N TYR A 83 -10.21 -2.84 -11.70
CA TYR A 83 -11.53 -2.18 -11.81
C TYR A 83 -12.43 -2.33 -10.57
N GLN A 84 -12.24 -3.35 -9.73
CA GLN A 84 -13.06 -3.58 -8.53
C GLN A 84 -12.47 -2.89 -7.30
N VAL A 85 -11.14 -2.86 -7.22
CA VAL A 85 -10.36 -2.27 -6.12
C VAL A 85 -9.34 -1.29 -6.73
N PRO A 86 -9.81 -0.12 -7.21
CA PRO A 86 -8.99 0.77 -8.02
C PRO A 86 -8.03 1.63 -7.20
N THR A 87 -7.93 1.45 -5.88
CA THR A 87 -7.09 2.26 -5.00
C THR A 87 -5.95 1.42 -4.42
N PRO A 88 -4.80 2.02 -4.08
CA PRO A 88 -3.70 1.31 -3.42
C PRO A 88 -4.15 0.59 -2.13
N ALA A 89 -4.97 1.23 -1.29
CA ALA A 89 -5.47 0.65 -0.05
C ALA A 89 -6.37 -0.58 -0.30
N THR A 90 -7.31 -0.47 -1.24
CA THR A 90 -8.25 -1.57 -1.53
C THR A 90 -7.54 -2.73 -2.23
N LEU A 91 -6.54 -2.45 -3.07
CA LEU A 91 -5.72 -3.46 -3.70
C LEU A 91 -4.77 -4.14 -2.70
N ALA A 92 -4.17 -3.40 -1.77
CA ALA A 92 -3.36 -3.95 -0.69
C ALA A 92 -4.16 -4.90 0.19
N ALA A 93 -5.35 -4.48 0.62
CA ALA A 93 -6.25 -5.31 1.42
C ALA A 93 -6.64 -6.60 0.68
N TYR A 94 -6.88 -6.52 -0.64
CA TYR A 94 -7.14 -7.71 -1.44
C TYR A 94 -5.94 -8.66 -1.51
N LEU A 95 -4.74 -8.12 -1.76
CA LEU A 95 -3.53 -8.92 -1.91
C LEU A 95 -3.09 -9.57 -0.60
N HIS A 96 -3.28 -8.89 0.52
CA HIS A 96 -2.99 -9.44 1.84
C HIS A 96 -4.01 -10.51 2.28
N ALA A 97 -5.25 -10.45 1.78
CA ALA A 97 -6.30 -11.42 2.09
C ALA A 97 -6.30 -12.66 1.18
N ALA A 98 -5.49 -12.66 0.10
CA ALA A 98 -5.42 -13.70 -0.92
C ALA A 98 -4.28 -14.69 -0.64
#